data_AF-A0A314YK34-F1
#
_entry.id   AF-A0A314YK34-F1
#
_cell.length_a   1.000
_cell.length_b   1.000
_cell.length_c   1.000
_cell.angle_alpha   90.00
_cell.angle_beta   90.00
_cell.angle_gamma   90.00
#
_symmetry.space_group_name_H-M   'P 1'
#
loop_
_entity.id
_entity.type
_entity.pdbx_description
1 polymer ?
#
loop_
_entity_poly.entity_id
_entity_poly.type
_entity_poly.pdbx_seq_one_letter_code
_entity_poly.pdbx_strand_id
1 'polypeptide(L)'
;MAAAKVFLASGKKVKVPTFLVPATQKVWMDVYGLPVPGSGGKTCSQIFEEAGCDTPASPSCGACLGGPKDTYARLNEPKVCVSTTNRNFPGRMGHKEGEIYLASPYTAAASALTGYVTDPREFLQ
;
A
#
# COMPACT_ATOMS: atom_id res chain seq x y z
N MET A 1 5.34 8.62 1.72
CA MET A 1 6.42 8.87 2.70
C MET A 1 6.48 7.84 3.83
N ALA A 2 5.47 7.72 4.71
CA ALA A 2 5.53 6.76 5.85
C ALA A 2 5.85 5.31 5.44
N ALA A 3 5.11 4.74 4.48
CA ALA A 3 5.38 3.41 3.93
C ALA A 3 6.79 3.32 3.30
N ALA A 4 7.21 4.35 2.56
CA ALA A 4 8.54 4.38 1.93
C ALA A 4 9.67 4.33 2.95
N LYS A 5 9.52 4.98 4.12
CA LYS A 5 10.50 4.88 5.21
C LYS A 5 10.67 3.45 5.72
N VAL A 6 9.56 2.71 5.87
CA VAL A 6 9.58 1.30 6.31
C VAL A 6 10.30 0.43 5.29
N PHE A 7 10.00 0.59 4.00
CA PHE A 7 10.66 -0.17 2.94
C PHE A 7 12.16 0.16 2.85
N LEU A 8 12.51 1.44 2.94
CA LEU A 8 13.90 1.90 2.92
C LEU A 8 14.70 1.33 4.11
N ALA A 9 14.14 1.37 5.31
CA ALA A 9 14.80 0.85 6.52
C ALA A 9 14.96 -0.67 6.50
N SER A 10 13.97 -1.38 5.93
CA SER A 10 13.99 -2.83 5.83
C SER A 10 15.00 -3.36 4.81
N GLY A 11 15.07 -2.73 3.64
CA GLY A 11 15.85 -3.23 2.49
C GLY A 11 15.34 -4.56 1.91
N LYS A 12 14.22 -5.09 2.40
CA LYS A 12 13.59 -6.34 1.94
C LYS A 12 12.51 -6.05 0.88
N LYS A 13 12.18 -7.07 0.10
CA LYS A 13 11.05 -7.05 -0.84
C LYS A 13 9.75 -7.48 -0.17
N VAL A 14 8.62 -6.98 -0.68
CA VAL A 14 7.29 -7.41 -0.25
C VAL A 14 7.06 -8.88 -0.59
N LYS A 15 6.32 -9.58 0.27
CA LYS A 15 5.97 -11.00 0.12
C LYS A 15 4.56 -11.23 -0.41
N VAL A 16 3.76 -10.17 -0.45
CA VAL A 16 2.36 -10.19 -0.88
C VAL A 16 2.09 -9.04 -1.86
N PRO A 17 1.11 -9.18 -2.77
CA PRO A 17 0.71 -8.10 -3.67
C PRO A 17 0.42 -6.81 -2.89
N THR A 18 1.05 -5.72 -3.31
CA THR A 18 1.02 -4.44 -2.59
C THR A 18 0.66 -3.33 -3.56
N PHE A 19 -0.61 -2.97 -3.52
CA PHE A 19 -1.20 -1.96 -4.42
C PHE A 19 -1.06 -0.55 -3.85
N LEU A 20 -0.83 0.42 -4.74
CA LEU A 20 -0.59 1.81 -4.38
C LEU A 20 -1.54 2.73 -5.13
N VAL A 21 -2.35 3.49 -4.39
CA VAL A 21 -3.30 4.47 -4.96
C VAL A 21 -3.13 5.81 -4.24
N PRO A 22 -2.50 6.81 -4.89
CA PRO A 22 -2.37 8.15 -4.34
C PRO A 22 -3.72 8.85 -4.20
N ALA A 23 -3.85 9.73 -3.20
CA ALA A 23 -5.12 10.39 -2.89
C ALA A 23 -5.54 11.44 -3.92
N THR A 24 -4.58 12.12 -4.57
CA THR A 24 -4.85 13.19 -5.54
C THR A 24 -3.80 13.19 -6.65
N GLN A 25 -4.10 13.88 -7.75
CA GLN A 25 -3.17 14.08 -8.87
C GLN A 25 -1.86 14.74 -8.41
N LYS A 26 -1.95 15.74 -7.53
CA LYS A 26 -0.76 16.37 -6.94
C LYS A 26 0.10 15.36 -6.19
N VAL A 27 -0.50 14.56 -5.30
CA VAL A 27 0.24 13.54 -4.53
C VAL A 27 0.81 12.47 -5.45
N TRP A 28 0.12 12.12 -6.54
CA TRP A 28 0.65 11.20 -7.53
C TRP A 28 1.91 11.74 -8.18
N MET A 29 1.92 13.00 -8.61
CA MET A 29 3.12 13.65 -9.14
C MET A 29 4.23 13.72 -8.08
N ASP A 30 3.89 14.05 -6.83
CA ASP A 30 4.84 14.13 -5.72
C ASP A 30 5.49 12.77 -5.41
N VAL A 31 4.79 11.64 -5.61
CA VAL A 31 5.34 10.28 -5.44
C VAL A 31 6.50 10.02 -6.41
N TYR A 32 6.44 10.58 -7.61
CA TYR A 32 7.49 10.46 -8.63
C TYR A 32 8.51 11.59 -8.59
N GLY A 33 8.14 12.76 -8.08
CA GLY A 33 8.98 13.97 -8.17
C GLY A 33 9.70 14.36 -6.88
N LEU A 34 9.17 14.02 -5.70
CA LEU A 34 9.75 14.46 -4.44
C LEU A 34 10.69 13.39 -3.84
N PRO A 35 11.93 13.75 -3.51
CA PRO A 35 12.84 12.84 -2.82
C PRO A 35 12.37 12.60 -1.39
N VAL A 36 12.55 11.37 -0.92
CA VAL A 36 12.27 11.00 0.48
C VAL A 36 13.44 11.46 1.36
N PRO A 37 13.20 12.20 2.45
CA PRO A 37 14.29 12.60 3.35
C PRO A 37 15.05 11.38 3.89
N GLY A 38 16.38 11.40 3.78
CA GLY A 38 17.25 10.30 4.21
C GLY A 38 17.39 9.14 3.23
N SER A 39 16.80 9.20 2.03
CA SER A 39 16.88 8.12 1.03
C SER A 39 18.04 8.22 0.04
N GLY A 40 18.95 9.19 0.22
CA GLY A 40 20.00 9.47 -0.76
C GLY A 40 19.46 10.04 -2.08
N GLY A 41 18.29 10.71 -2.06
CA GLY A 41 17.68 11.35 -3.22
C GLY A 41 16.63 10.49 -3.94
N LYS A 42 16.36 9.26 -3.48
CA LYS A 42 15.32 8.41 -4.06
C LYS A 42 13.92 8.95 -3.80
N THR A 43 13.05 8.85 -4.80
CA THR A 43 11.63 9.21 -4.70
C THR A 43 10.81 8.07 -4.10
N CYS A 44 9.54 8.32 -3.77
CA CYS A 44 8.66 7.26 -3.28
C CYS A 44 8.48 6.15 -4.32
N SER A 45 8.29 6.50 -5.60
CA SER A 45 8.10 5.50 -6.66
C SER A 45 9.28 4.55 -6.76
N GLN A 46 10.50 5.07 -6.76
CA GLN A 46 11.73 4.26 -6.82
C GLN A 46 11.83 3.30 -5.64
N ILE A 47 11.55 3.78 -4.42
CA ILE A 47 11.57 2.93 -3.22
C ILE A 47 10.49 1.83 -3.31
N PHE A 48 9.31 2.16 -3.81
CA PHE A 48 8.23 1.19 -3.96
C PHE A 48 8.54 0.13 -5.03
N GLU A 49 9.10 0.54 -6.17
CA GLU A 49 9.53 -0.35 -7.25
C GLU A 49 10.66 -1.28 -6.80
N GLU A 50 11.66 -0.76 -6.09
CA GLU A 50 12.74 -1.56 -5.51
C GLU A 50 12.25 -2.58 -4.49
N ALA A 51 11.24 -2.21 -3.69
CA ALA A 51 10.58 -3.10 -2.72
C ALA A 51 9.68 -4.15 -3.39
N GLY A 52 9.38 -4.03 -4.69
CA GLY A 52 8.53 -4.96 -5.43
C GLY A 52 7.03 -4.70 -5.30
N CYS A 53 6.63 -3.48 -4.94
CA CYS A 53 5.22 -3.07 -4.97
C CYS A 53 4.73 -2.90 -6.43
N ASP A 54 3.41 -2.97 -6.63
CA ASP A 54 2.81 -2.61 -7.91
C ASP A 54 3.01 -1.11 -8.20
N THR A 55 3.15 -0.77 -9.49
CA THR A 55 3.26 0.62 -9.92
C THR A 55 2.08 1.45 -9.40
N PRO A 56 2.33 2.63 -8.80
CA PRO A 56 1.27 3.52 -8.35
C PRO A 56 0.24 3.80 -9.44
N ALA A 57 -1.00 3.39 -9.19
CA ALA A 57 -2.12 3.64 -10.08
C ALA A 57 -2.51 5.12 -10.08
N SER A 58 -3.26 5.54 -11.10
CA SER A 58 -3.85 6.87 -11.11
C SER A 58 -4.79 7.06 -9.91
N PRO A 59 -4.84 8.27 -9.32
CA PRO A 59 -5.73 8.59 -8.22
C PRO A 59 -7.19 8.24 -8.52
N SER A 60 -7.78 7.39 -7.69
CA SER A 60 -9.14 6.91 -7.86
C SER A 60 -9.72 6.43 -6.54
N CYS A 61 -11.03 6.58 -6.36
CA CYS A 61 -11.75 5.99 -5.23
C CYS A 61 -12.01 4.48 -5.40
N GLY A 62 -11.83 3.93 -6.60
CA GLY A 62 -12.26 2.57 -6.96
C GLY A 62 -11.73 1.49 -6.03
N ALA A 63 -10.42 1.49 -5.75
CA ALA A 63 -9.77 0.52 -4.87
C ALA A 63 -10.36 0.50 -3.44
N CYS A 64 -10.83 1.65 -2.96
CA CYS A 64 -11.39 1.80 -1.61
C CYS A 64 -12.83 1.29 -1.48
N LEU A 65 -13.59 1.24 -2.58
CA LEU A 65 -15.01 0.87 -2.59
C LEU A 65 -15.33 -0.43 -3.34
N GLY A 66 -14.33 -1.04 -4.00
CA GLY A 66 -14.46 -2.38 -4.56
C GLY A 66 -15.35 -2.48 -5.78
N GLY A 67 -15.37 -1.45 -6.64
CA GLY A 67 -16.26 -1.22 -7.80
C GLY A 67 -16.43 -2.38 -8.81
N PRO A 68 -16.52 -2.10 -10.13
CA PRO A 68 -16.60 -3.16 -11.14
C PRO A 68 -15.44 -4.17 -11.04
N LYS A 69 -15.60 -5.39 -11.57
CA LYS A 69 -14.64 -6.51 -11.38
C LYS A 69 -13.20 -6.21 -11.83
N ASP A 70 -13.04 -5.31 -12.80
CA ASP A 70 -11.81 -4.81 -13.37
C ASP A 70 -11.19 -3.63 -12.60
N THR A 71 -11.81 -3.20 -11.50
CA THR A 71 -11.28 -2.14 -10.64
C THR A 71 -9.91 -2.54 -10.09
N TYR A 72 -8.92 -1.67 -10.27
CA TYR A 72 -7.57 -1.85 -9.72
C TYR A 72 -7.62 -2.11 -8.20
N ALA A 73 -6.82 -3.07 -7.73
CA ALA A 73 -6.73 -3.49 -6.34
C ALA A 73 -8.04 -3.98 -5.70
N ARG A 74 -9.06 -4.33 -6.51
CA ARG A 74 -10.28 -4.96 -6.02
C ARG A 74 -9.98 -6.34 -5.46
N LEU A 75 -10.56 -6.66 -4.30
CA LEU A 75 -10.60 -8.03 -3.80
C LEU A 75 -11.59 -8.83 -4.65
N ASN A 76 -11.08 -9.57 -5.62
CA ASN A 76 -11.89 -10.45 -6.47
C ASN A 76 -12.15 -11.83 -5.85
N GLU A 77 -11.38 -12.21 -4.84
CA GLU A 77 -11.40 -13.51 -4.14
C GLU A 77 -11.53 -13.30 -2.62
N PRO A 78 -11.94 -14.31 -1.85
CA PRO A 78 -12.02 -14.26 -0.38
C PRO A 78 -10.62 -14.24 0.26
N LYS A 79 -9.94 -13.10 0.16
CA LYS A 79 -8.59 -12.87 0.71
C LYS A 79 -8.62 -11.93 1.90
N VAL A 80 -7.62 -12.08 2.76
CA VAL A 80 -7.29 -11.11 3.81
C VAL A 80 -6.53 -9.93 3.20
N CYS A 81 -6.93 -8.71 3.55
CA CYS A 81 -6.32 -7.47 3.07
C CYS A 81 -6.05 -6.52 4.25
N VAL A 82 -4.80 -6.08 4.39
CA VAL A 82 -4.45 -4.95 5.26
C VAL A 82 -4.53 -3.67 4.43
N SER A 83 -5.40 -2.75 4.85
CA SER A 83 -5.79 -1.59 4.05
C SER A 83 -5.63 -0.29 4.83
N THR A 84 -5.14 0.75 4.16
CA THR A 84 -5.06 2.11 4.72
C THR A 84 -6.32 2.93 4.43
N THR A 85 -7.42 2.28 4.04
CA THR A 85 -8.73 2.92 3.89
C THR A 85 -9.37 3.15 5.27
N ASN A 86 -10.58 3.69 5.30
CA ASN A 86 -11.29 4.02 6.54
C ASN A 86 -12.49 3.11 6.86
N ARG A 87 -12.79 2.11 6.01
CA ARG A 87 -13.99 1.27 6.14
C ARG A 87 -13.67 -0.17 5.77
N ASN A 88 -14.21 -1.13 6.52
CA ASN A 88 -13.92 -2.56 6.37
C ASN A 88 -15.14 -3.48 6.49
N PHE A 89 -16.36 -2.96 6.29
CA PHE A 89 -17.55 -3.83 6.31
C PHE A 89 -17.50 -4.89 5.18
N PRO A 90 -18.18 -6.03 5.32
CA PRO A 90 -18.16 -7.10 4.31
C PRO A 90 -18.48 -6.61 2.90
N GLY A 91 -17.65 -6.98 1.92
CA GLY A 91 -17.78 -6.57 0.52
C GLY A 91 -17.26 -5.16 0.21
N ARG A 92 -16.73 -4.42 1.19
CA ARG A 92 -16.31 -3.02 0.99
C ARG A 92 -15.26 -2.81 -0.09
N MET A 93 -14.34 -3.76 -0.28
CA MET A 93 -13.30 -3.71 -1.31
C MET A 93 -13.52 -4.74 -2.43
N GLY A 94 -14.72 -5.33 -2.53
CA GLY A 94 -15.12 -6.21 -3.63
C GLY A 94 -15.81 -7.48 -3.17
N HIS A 95 -15.05 -8.51 -2.83
CA HIS A 95 -15.57 -9.82 -2.43
C HIS A 95 -16.24 -9.75 -1.06
N LYS A 96 -17.44 -10.31 -0.91
CA LYS A 96 -18.22 -10.25 0.33
C LYS A 96 -17.55 -10.99 1.49
N GLU A 97 -16.85 -12.07 1.17
CA GLU A 97 -16.08 -12.88 2.13
C GLU A 97 -14.61 -12.42 2.24
N GLY A 98 -14.25 -11.29 1.62
CA GLY A 98 -12.93 -10.69 1.82
C GLY A 98 -12.84 -10.03 3.20
N GLU A 99 -11.75 -10.28 3.92
CA GLU A 99 -11.54 -9.76 5.27
C GLU A 99 -10.59 -8.56 5.22
N ILE A 100 -11.07 -7.39 5.67
CA ILE A 100 -10.32 -6.14 5.57
C ILE A 100 -9.93 -5.66 6.98
N TYR A 101 -8.63 -5.50 7.19
CA TYR A 101 -8.05 -4.98 8.41
C TYR A 101 -7.54 -3.56 8.17
N LEU A 102 -8.09 -2.59 8.89
CA LEU A 102 -7.67 -1.20 8.77
C LEU A 102 -6.37 -0.97 9.52
N ALA A 103 -5.42 -0.32 8.87
CA ALA A 103 -4.10 -0.09 9.44
C ALA A 103 -3.49 1.23 8.95
N SER A 104 -2.49 1.72 9.70
CA SER A 104 -1.69 2.85 9.25
C SER A 104 -0.81 2.46 8.06
N PRO A 105 -0.31 3.43 7.26
CA PRO A 105 0.66 3.14 6.21
C PRO A 105 1.94 2.47 6.70
N TYR A 106 2.33 2.69 7.97
CA TYR A 106 3.48 2.01 8.58
C TYR A 106 3.19 0.52 8.75
N THR A 107 2.07 0.18 9.38
CA THR A 107 1.64 -1.20 9.63
C THR A 107 1.37 -1.96 8.34
N ALA A 108 0.75 -1.31 7.35
CA ALA A 108 0.51 -1.91 6.03
C ALA A 108 1.83 -2.25 5.32
N ALA A 109 2.80 -1.34 5.32
CA ALA A 109 4.13 -1.58 4.74
C ALA A 109 4.88 -2.70 5.47
N ALA A 110 4.88 -2.70 6.81
CA ALA A 110 5.50 -3.76 7.60
C ALA A 110 4.86 -5.14 7.31
N SER A 111 3.53 -5.19 7.25
CA SER A 111 2.80 -6.43 6.96
C SER A 111 3.06 -6.93 5.53
N ALA A 112 3.24 -6.01 4.57
CA ALA A 112 3.61 -6.36 3.20
C ALA A 112 5.00 -7.03 3.12
N LEU A 113 5.95 -6.60 3.96
CA LEU A 113 7.30 -7.16 4.02
C LEU A 113 7.35 -8.56 4.65
N THR A 114 6.46 -8.85 5.60
CA THR A 114 6.47 -10.12 6.35
C THR A 114 5.47 -11.14 5.83
N GLY A 115 4.39 -10.69 5.18
CA GLY A 115 3.30 -11.51 4.66
C GLY A 115 2.19 -11.81 5.69
N TYR A 116 2.25 -11.19 6.87
CA TYR A 116 1.24 -11.30 7.93
C TYR A 116 1.16 -10.00 8.72
N VAL A 117 0.10 -9.79 9.52
CA VAL A 117 -0.09 -8.56 10.30
C VAL A 117 1.11 -8.34 11.24
N THR A 118 1.84 -7.24 11.04
CA THR A 118 3.13 -6.99 11.70
C THR A 118 3.19 -5.62 12.34
N ASP A 119 3.84 -5.55 13.50
CA ASP A 119 4.11 -4.29 14.19
C ASP A 119 5.19 -3.49 13.43
N PRO A 120 4.92 -2.25 13.01
CA PRO A 120 5.89 -1.47 12.26
C PRO A 120 7.15 -1.08 13.04
N ARG A 121 7.13 -1.16 14.38
CA ARG A 121 8.29 -0.85 15.23
C ARG A 121 9.48 -1.78 14.99
N GLU A 122 9.24 -2.96 14.42
CA GLU A 122 10.30 -3.88 13.97
C GLU A 122 11.19 -3.30 12.85
N PHE A 123 10.74 -2.22 12.18
CA PHE A 123 11.43 -1.60 11.03
C PHE A 123 11.73 -0.12 11.19
N LEU A 124 11.40 0.50 12.34
CA LEU A 124 11.48 1.96 12.56
C LEU A 124 12.54 2.38 13.60
N GLN A 125 13.50 1.51 13.90
CA GLN A 125 14.60 1.80 14.82
C GLN A 125 15.72 2.60 14.16
#